data_AF-A0A839FKZ8-F1
#
_entry.id   AF-A0A839FKZ8-F1
#
_cell.length_a   1.000
_cell.length_b   1.000
_cell.length_c   1.000
_cell.angle_alpha   90.00
_cell.angle_beta   90.00
_cell.angle_gamma   90.00
#
_symmetry.space_group_name_H-M   'P 1'
#
loop_
_entity.id
_entity.type
_entity.pdbx_description
1 polymer ?
#
loop_
_entity_poly.entity_id
_entity_poly.type
_entity_poly.pdbx_seq_one_letter_code
_entity_poly.pdbx_strand_id
1 'polypeptide(L)'
;MAEKRENTYMPAGHRDAPEAAENDPRSAGGKPEVATPALGVKGMLRWAWTQLTSMRTALMLLLLLAVAAVPGSIFPQRVQDSFAVATWIEDNPGVGEVLDFLQFFDVYSSIWFSAIYLLLFISLIGCILPRAKKHWQQATSAPPRTPRRLERLPESGALELQSSAAGDAQDGPAAEQALEDAAAILKARRYRVEVRETSVGAERGYLKETGNLLFHVSLVGVLICVALGSMFSYRGQKVLVEDESFVNALVAYDNFYPGAYFSEDQMQPFSVSLDAFERVFDRESATHFGQALDFTADVTTRMGADGEPQTEELKVNQPLTMDGARVFLVGNGYAPEVTVRDGDGEVAFSGPVITRPDDGVYTSMAVIKAPDAAPEQLGFVGLFLPTSQDSGDGLAVSVDPELGNPELQLNSYYGDLGLDDGLAQNVYVLDTESLETLNSRELDAGGIVLSPGETYELPEGMGSISFDGVKDYIAIDIHYNPAQQGVLIFALTALGGLVLSLFLRRRRAWVTVETTPAGRTLVRYGLLSRGEDFRLRDENIALRAQFEKKWPVRDPEKES
;
A
#
# COMPACT_ATOMS: atom_id res chain seq x y z
N MET A 1 -8.24 20.92 74.14
CA MET A 1 -8.34 21.95 73.09
C MET A 1 -9.08 21.35 71.91
N ALA A 2 -10.21 21.98 71.54
CA ALA A 2 -11.09 21.83 70.36
C ALA A 2 -10.89 20.61 69.45
N GLU A 3 -11.81 19.65 69.36
CA GLU A 3 -13.16 19.71 68.73
C GLU A 3 -13.12 20.02 67.22
N LYS A 4 -13.34 18.98 66.40
CA LYS A 4 -13.89 19.14 65.05
C LYS A 4 -14.91 18.01 64.81
N ARG A 5 -16.17 18.40 64.75
CA ARG A 5 -17.36 17.56 64.55
C ARG A 5 -17.50 17.17 63.08
N GLU A 6 -17.73 15.89 62.81
CA GLU A 6 -18.40 15.41 61.59
C GLU A 6 -19.90 15.35 61.87
N ASN A 7 -20.70 15.91 60.96
CA ASN A 7 -22.16 15.95 61.05
C ASN A 7 -22.73 15.03 59.96
N THR A 8 -23.02 13.78 60.32
CA THR A 8 -23.75 12.81 59.48
C THR A 8 -25.23 12.90 59.82
N TYR A 9 -26.05 13.37 58.88
CA TYR A 9 -27.50 13.41 58.98
C TYR A 9 -28.08 12.12 58.38
N MET A 10 -28.64 11.26 59.23
CA MET A 10 -29.48 10.11 58.86
C MET A 10 -30.97 10.54 58.91
N PRO A 11 -31.82 10.03 58.01
CA PRO A 11 -33.23 10.42 57.91
C PRO A 11 -34.10 9.67 58.91
N ALA A 12 -35.16 10.34 59.38
CA ALA A 12 -36.13 9.82 60.33
C ALA A 12 -37.33 9.17 59.63
N GLY A 13 -37.81 8.06 60.21
CA GLY A 13 -39.25 7.81 60.35
C GLY A 13 -39.82 6.59 59.63
N HIS A 14 -39.82 5.45 60.33
CA HIS A 14 -40.71 4.31 60.07
C HIS A 14 -41.73 4.22 61.22
N ARG A 15 -43.03 4.23 60.91
CA ARG A 15 -44.12 3.79 61.80
C ARG A 15 -45.28 3.22 60.96
N ASP A 16 -45.89 2.18 61.51
CA ASP A 16 -46.64 1.09 60.88
C ASP A 16 -48.09 1.40 60.44
N ALA A 17 -48.52 0.71 59.36
CA ALA A 17 -49.79 0.00 59.04
C ALA A 17 -51.18 0.65 59.35
N PRO A 18 -52.30 0.33 58.61
CA PRO A 18 -52.58 -0.97 57.99
C PRO A 18 -53.25 -0.98 56.60
N GLU A 19 -53.29 -2.18 56.06
CA GLU A 19 -53.95 -2.68 54.86
C GLU A 19 -55.49 -2.68 55.02
N ALA A 20 -56.20 -2.02 54.11
CA ALA A 20 -57.63 -2.20 53.89
C ALA A 20 -57.93 -2.01 52.39
N ALA A 21 -58.44 -3.06 51.77
CA ALA A 21 -58.85 -3.09 50.37
C ALA A 21 -60.09 -2.21 50.15
N GLU A 22 -60.03 -1.32 49.17
CA GLU A 22 -61.22 -0.71 48.59
C GLU A 22 -61.05 -0.62 47.06
N ASN A 23 -61.99 -1.26 46.36
CA ASN A 23 -62.08 -1.35 44.91
C ASN A 23 -62.32 0.04 44.29
N ASP A 24 -61.39 0.57 43.48
CA ASP A 24 -61.67 1.65 42.53
C ASP A 24 -61.62 1.13 41.08
N PRO A 25 -62.75 1.05 40.35
CA PRO A 25 -62.80 0.49 39.00
C PRO A 25 -62.38 1.49 37.91
N ARG A 26 -61.41 2.38 38.19
CA ARG A 26 -60.98 3.45 37.26
C ARG A 26 -59.52 3.43 36.85
N SER A 27 -58.82 2.31 37.00
CA SER A 27 -57.49 2.09 36.41
C SER A 27 -57.53 1.12 35.22
N ALA A 28 -58.37 1.40 34.23
CA ALA A 28 -58.28 0.80 32.89
C ALA A 28 -57.65 1.81 31.92
N GLY A 29 -56.34 2.02 32.08
CA GLY A 29 -55.54 2.86 31.19
C GLY A 29 -54.14 2.26 31.08
N GLY A 30 -54.04 1.15 30.33
CA GLY A 30 -52.76 0.53 30.04
C GLY A 30 -51.81 1.56 29.43
N LYS A 31 -50.61 1.69 30.02
CA LYS A 31 -49.52 2.43 29.40
C LYS A 31 -49.28 1.81 28.02
N PRO A 32 -49.26 2.57 26.92
CA PRO A 32 -48.97 2.00 25.62
C PRO A 32 -47.57 1.38 25.69
N GLU A 33 -47.52 0.07 25.55
CA GLU A 33 -46.31 -0.69 25.35
C GLU A 33 -45.58 -0.07 24.15
N VAL A 34 -44.33 0.37 24.36
CA VAL A 34 -43.53 0.97 23.29
C VAL A 34 -43.21 -0.13 22.30
N ALA A 35 -44.09 -0.29 21.30
CA ALA A 35 -43.88 -1.20 20.19
C ALA A 35 -42.68 -0.68 19.39
N THR A 36 -41.50 -1.23 19.63
CA THR A 36 -40.36 -1.04 18.74
C THR A 36 -40.76 -1.61 17.38
N PRO A 37 -40.77 -0.81 16.30
CA PRO A 37 -41.23 -1.29 15.02
C PRO A 37 -40.32 -2.44 14.57
N ALA A 38 -40.90 -3.62 14.36
CA ALA A 38 -40.20 -4.74 13.77
C ALA A 38 -39.69 -4.30 12.39
N LEU A 39 -38.37 -4.23 12.22
CA LEU A 39 -37.77 -3.87 10.94
C LEU A 39 -38.07 -4.99 9.94
N GLY A 40 -39.00 -4.76 9.03
CA GLY A 40 -39.12 -5.62 7.84
C GLY A 40 -37.83 -5.59 7.02
N VAL A 41 -37.68 -6.48 6.03
CA VAL A 41 -36.46 -6.65 5.21
C VAL A 41 -35.88 -5.31 4.70
N LYS A 42 -36.74 -4.41 4.20
CA LYS A 42 -36.32 -3.06 3.75
C LYS A 42 -35.81 -2.17 4.89
N GLY A 43 -36.38 -2.29 6.08
CA GLY A 43 -35.92 -1.60 7.29
C GLY A 43 -34.55 -2.12 7.73
N MET A 44 -34.35 -3.44 7.69
CA MET A 44 -33.08 -4.08 8.02
C MET A 44 -31.96 -3.67 7.06
N LEU A 45 -32.22 -3.68 5.75
CA LEU A 45 -31.25 -3.22 4.73
C LEU A 45 -30.87 -1.74 4.91
N ARG A 46 -31.85 -0.88 5.19
CA ARG A 46 -31.60 0.54 5.45
C ARG A 46 -30.78 0.74 6.73
N TRP A 47 -31.09 0.00 7.79
CA TRP A 47 -30.35 0.02 9.04
C TRP A 47 -28.91 -0.43 8.83
N ALA A 48 -28.70 -1.57 8.15
CA ALA A 48 -27.38 -2.10 7.83
C ALA A 48 -26.55 -1.09 7.00
N TRP A 49 -27.16 -0.49 5.97
CA TRP A 49 -26.53 0.58 5.18
C TRP A 49 -26.16 1.79 6.04
N THR A 50 -27.04 2.24 6.92
CA THR A 50 -26.78 3.39 7.80
C THR A 50 -25.63 3.09 8.77
N GLN A 51 -25.54 1.86 9.26
CA GLN A 51 -24.44 1.44 10.12
C GLN A 51 -23.13 1.33 9.35
N LEU A 52 -23.13 0.72 8.16
CA LEU A 52 -21.95 0.57 7.32
C LEU A 52 -21.39 1.92 6.87
N THR A 53 -22.26 2.89 6.59
CA THR A 53 -21.87 4.24 6.14
C THR A 53 -21.59 5.23 7.28
N SER A 54 -21.46 4.74 8.52
CA SER A 54 -21.11 5.57 9.67
C SER A 54 -19.59 5.73 9.81
N MET A 55 -19.13 6.92 10.23
CA MET A 55 -17.71 7.19 10.47
C MET A 55 -17.13 6.28 11.58
N ARG A 56 -17.96 5.92 12.58
CA ARG A 56 -17.55 5.02 13.67
C ARG A 56 -17.21 3.64 13.14
N THR A 57 -18.06 3.11 12.27
CA THR A 57 -17.85 1.81 11.64
C THR A 57 -16.60 1.81 10.78
N ALA A 58 -16.37 2.88 10.00
CA ALA A 58 -15.14 3.00 9.20
C ALA A 58 -13.87 2.92 10.07
N LEU A 59 -13.84 3.60 11.22
CA LEU A 59 -12.71 3.53 12.16
C LEU A 59 -12.54 2.14 12.79
N MET A 60 -13.64 1.48 13.14
CA MET A 60 -13.61 0.10 13.64
C MET A 60 -13.13 -0.89 12.58
N LEU A 61 -13.57 -0.75 11.33
CA LEU A 61 -13.12 -1.58 10.21
C LEU A 61 -11.64 -1.35 9.91
N LEU A 62 -11.15 -0.12 10.02
CA LEU A 62 -9.71 0.18 9.88
C LEU A 62 -8.91 -0.52 10.99
N LEU A 63 -9.35 -0.43 12.25
CA LEU A 63 -8.72 -1.15 13.35
C LEU A 63 -8.76 -2.67 13.15
N LEU A 64 -9.91 -3.20 12.71
CA LEU A 64 -10.09 -4.62 12.44
C LEU A 64 -9.18 -5.09 11.31
N LEU A 65 -9.02 -4.29 10.25
CA LEU A 65 -8.09 -4.57 9.14
C LEU A 65 -6.64 -4.64 9.64
N ALA A 66 -6.24 -3.73 10.54
CA ALA A 66 -4.90 -3.75 11.14
C ALA A 66 -4.66 -5.02 11.97
N VAL A 67 -5.64 -5.44 12.78
CA VAL A 67 -5.56 -6.70 13.55
C VAL A 67 -5.53 -7.91 12.62
N ALA A 68 -6.36 -7.89 11.58
CA ALA A 68 -6.46 -8.93 10.54
C ALA A 68 -5.15 -9.10 9.74
N ALA A 69 -4.32 -8.06 9.63
CA ALA A 69 -3.04 -8.13 8.93
C ALA A 69 -1.90 -8.77 9.78
N VAL A 70 -2.04 -8.83 11.10
CA VAL A 70 -1.00 -9.35 12.01
C VAL A 70 -0.57 -10.77 11.67
N PRO A 71 -1.48 -11.74 11.44
CA PRO A 71 -1.06 -13.11 11.17
C PRO A 71 -0.24 -13.24 9.87
N GLY A 72 -0.51 -12.39 8.87
CA GLY A 72 0.26 -12.36 7.62
C GLY A 72 1.74 -11.99 7.79
N SER A 73 2.10 -11.39 8.93
CA SER A 73 3.49 -11.09 9.30
C SER A 73 4.14 -12.13 10.20
N ILE A 74 3.36 -13.07 10.76
CA ILE A 74 3.84 -14.10 11.69
C ILE A 74 4.10 -15.41 10.95
N PHE A 75 3.20 -15.79 10.04
CA PHE A 75 3.27 -17.05 9.30
C PHE A 75 3.86 -16.84 7.90
N PRO A 76 4.59 -17.83 7.35
CA PRO A 76 5.01 -17.79 5.95
C PRO A 76 3.79 -17.59 5.05
N GLN A 77 3.92 -16.80 4.00
CA GLN A 77 2.82 -16.52 3.07
C GLN A 77 3.12 -17.21 1.74
N ARG A 78 2.15 -17.96 1.21
CA ARG A 78 2.32 -18.82 0.02
C ARG A 78 2.73 -18.03 -1.23
N VAL A 79 2.33 -16.76 -1.31
CA VAL A 79 2.72 -15.84 -2.39
C VAL A 79 4.19 -15.41 -2.35
N GLN A 80 4.86 -15.52 -1.19
CA GLN A 80 6.28 -15.19 -1.03
C GLN A 80 7.14 -16.44 -1.12
N ASP A 81 6.71 -17.51 -0.47
CA ASP A 81 7.42 -18.78 -0.44
C ASP A 81 6.42 -19.93 -0.22
N SER A 82 6.04 -20.60 -1.31
CA SER A 82 5.11 -21.72 -1.26
C SER A 82 5.73 -22.97 -0.62
N PHE A 83 7.06 -23.11 -0.72
CA PHE A 83 7.81 -24.22 -0.16
C PHE A 83 7.89 -24.11 1.36
N ALA A 84 8.26 -22.95 1.89
CA ALA A 84 8.29 -22.72 3.33
C ALA A 84 6.92 -22.97 3.99
N VAL A 85 5.81 -22.67 3.29
CA VAL A 85 4.46 -23.02 3.78
C VAL A 85 4.24 -24.54 3.77
N ALA A 86 4.61 -25.25 2.70
CA ALA A 86 4.47 -26.70 2.63
C ALA A 86 5.27 -27.40 3.74
N THR A 87 6.54 -27.05 3.90
CA THR A 87 7.41 -27.56 4.98
C THR A 87 6.82 -27.25 6.35
N TRP A 88 6.31 -26.04 6.57
CA TRP A 88 5.69 -25.69 7.86
C TRP A 88 4.47 -26.57 8.18
N ILE A 89 3.63 -26.86 7.19
CA ILE A 89 2.45 -27.72 7.35
C ILE A 89 2.88 -29.16 7.64
N GLU A 90 3.87 -29.67 6.92
CA GLU A 90 4.45 -31.01 7.14
C GLU A 90 5.08 -31.15 8.53
N ASP A 91 5.84 -30.14 8.96
CA ASP A 91 6.49 -30.09 10.28
C ASP A 91 5.49 -29.94 11.44
N ASN A 92 4.27 -29.45 11.17
CA ASN A 92 3.25 -29.17 12.18
C ASN A 92 1.92 -29.87 11.86
N PRO A 93 1.88 -31.22 11.86
CA PRO A 93 0.70 -31.99 11.48
C PRO A 93 -0.51 -31.66 12.37
N GLY A 94 -1.69 -31.55 11.75
CA GLY A 94 -2.95 -31.16 12.40
C GLY A 94 -3.12 -29.64 12.60
N VAL A 95 -2.13 -28.93 13.16
CA VAL A 95 -2.21 -27.46 13.31
C VAL A 95 -2.05 -26.76 11.96
N GLY A 96 -1.13 -27.23 11.12
CA GLY A 96 -0.93 -26.75 9.75
C GLY A 96 -2.20 -26.79 8.92
N GLU A 97 -2.87 -27.93 8.89
CA GLU A 97 -4.13 -28.11 8.15
C GLU A 97 -5.25 -27.17 8.63
N VAL A 98 -5.37 -26.93 9.94
CA VAL A 98 -6.37 -26.01 10.50
C VAL A 98 -6.06 -24.56 10.12
N LEU A 99 -4.80 -24.15 10.20
CA LEU A 99 -4.38 -22.80 9.83
C LEU A 99 -4.53 -22.56 8.33
N ASP A 100 -4.22 -23.56 7.50
CA ASP A 100 -4.40 -23.51 6.05
C ASP A 100 -5.89 -23.41 5.69
N PHE A 101 -6.74 -24.22 6.33
CA PHE A 101 -8.20 -24.13 6.18
C PHE A 101 -8.76 -22.75 6.57
N LEU A 102 -8.22 -22.13 7.62
CA LEU A 102 -8.57 -20.77 8.05
C LEU A 102 -7.88 -19.65 7.23
N GLN A 103 -7.05 -20.02 6.24
CA GLN A 103 -6.32 -19.14 5.32
C GLN A 103 -5.26 -18.25 5.99
N PHE A 104 -4.56 -18.76 7.01
CA PHE A 104 -3.47 -18.03 7.69
C PHE A 104 -2.16 -17.97 6.88
N PHE A 105 -1.97 -18.85 5.89
CA PHE A 105 -0.85 -18.79 4.92
C PHE A 105 -1.18 -17.97 3.67
N ASP A 106 -2.43 -17.51 3.57
CA ASP A 106 -3.00 -16.76 2.44
C ASP A 106 -3.79 -15.55 2.95
N VAL A 107 -3.28 -14.86 3.99
CA VAL A 107 -4.03 -13.84 4.75
C VAL A 107 -4.54 -12.73 3.84
N TYR A 108 -3.72 -12.24 2.92
CA TYR A 108 -4.04 -11.11 2.03
C TYR A 108 -5.03 -11.46 0.92
N SER A 109 -5.20 -12.73 0.59
CA SER A 109 -6.18 -13.26 -0.38
C SER A 109 -7.36 -13.96 0.31
N SER A 110 -7.34 -14.07 1.65
CA SER A 110 -8.37 -14.76 2.42
C SER A 110 -9.76 -14.12 2.31
N ILE A 111 -10.80 -14.93 2.50
CA ILE A 111 -12.20 -14.49 2.44
C ILE A 111 -12.49 -13.46 3.52
N TRP A 112 -11.97 -13.67 4.74
CA TRP A 112 -12.22 -12.79 5.87
C TRP A 112 -11.50 -11.44 5.73
N PHE A 113 -10.24 -11.43 5.28
CA PHE A 113 -9.50 -10.20 5.03
C PHE A 113 -10.17 -9.39 3.90
N SER A 114 -10.52 -10.07 2.80
CA SER A 114 -11.22 -9.49 1.66
C SER A 114 -12.59 -8.92 2.05
N ALA A 115 -13.32 -9.58 2.95
CA ALA A 115 -14.60 -9.09 3.45
C ALA A 115 -14.44 -7.79 4.25
N ILE A 116 -13.45 -7.70 5.15
CA ILE A 116 -13.15 -6.47 5.91
C ILE A 116 -12.78 -5.33 4.95
N TYR A 117 -11.90 -5.61 3.99
CA TYR A 117 -11.49 -4.66 2.97
C TYR A 117 -12.68 -4.15 2.13
N LEU A 118 -13.54 -5.05 1.68
CA LEU A 118 -14.73 -4.70 0.90
C LEU A 118 -15.74 -3.87 1.72
N LEU A 119 -15.97 -4.23 2.99
CA LEU A 119 -16.82 -3.45 3.89
C LEU A 119 -16.25 -2.04 4.11
N LEU A 120 -14.94 -1.92 4.28
CA LEU A 120 -14.26 -0.63 4.42
C LEU A 120 -14.40 0.21 3.14
N PHE A 121 -14.25 -0.39 1.97
CA PHE A 121 -14.45 0.25 0.68
C PHE A 121 -15.89 0.75 0.48
N ILE A 122 -16.88 -0.09 0.76
CA ILE A 122 -18.31 0.29 0.68
C ILE A 122 -18.62 1.40 1.69
N SER A 123 -18.09 1.30 2.92
CA SER A 123 -18.23 2.31 3.95
C SER A 123 -17.68 3.66 3.49
N LEU A 124 -16.49 3.67 2.88
CA LEU A 124 -15.84 4.85 2.35
C LEU A 124 -16.70 5.52 1.26
N ILE A 125 -17.15 4.76 0.26
CA ILE A 125 -18.04 5.27 -0.80
C ILE A 125 -19.33 5.84 -0.22
N GLY A 126 -19.96 5.09 0.69
CA GLY A 126 -21.20 5.50 1.33
C GLY A 126 -21.05 6.73 2.23
N CYS A 127 -19.86 7.00 2.78
CA CYS A 127 -19.54 8.25 3.48
C CYS A 127 -19.33 9.43 2.52
N ILE A 128 -18.78 9.19 1.33
CA ILE A 128 -18.42 10.22 0.34
C ILE A 128 -19.66 10.78 -0.37
N LEU A 129 -20.53 9.91 -0.89
CA LEU A 129 -21.70 10.32 -1.70
C LEU A 129 -22.60 11.39 -1.03
N PRO A 130 -23.07 11.23 0.22
CA PRO A 130 -23.91 12.24 0.86
C PRO A 130 -23.14 13.53 1.17
N ARG A 131 -21.84 13.43 1.47
CA ARG A 131 -20.97 14.59 1.70
C ARG A 131 -20.74 15.38 0.42
N ALA A 132 -20.51 14.70 -0.71
CA ALA A 132 -20.39 15.31 -2.02
C ALA A 132 -21.64 16.11 -2.38
N LYS A 133 -22.83 15.50 -2.21
CA LYS A 133 -24.12 16.17 -2.43
C LYS A 133 -24.29 17.41 -1.55
N LYS A 134 -24.00 17.29 -0.25
CA LYS A 134 -24.11 18.42 0.69
C LYS A 134 -23.12 19.54 0.35
N HIS A 135 -21.89 19.19 -0.04
CA HIS A 135 -20.89 20.17 -0.45
C HIS A 135 -21.33 20.90 -1.72
N TRP A 136 -21.85 20.18 -2.72
CA TRP A 136 -22.42 20.78 -3.93
C TRP A 136 -23.53 21.78 -3.59
N GLN A 137 -24.50 21.38 -2.75
CA GLN A 137 -25.56 22.27 -2.29
C GLN A 137 -25.04 23.51 -1.55
N GLN A 138 -24.02 23.35 -0.71
CA GLN A 138 -23.42 24.48 0.03
C GLN A 138 -22.61 25.40 -0.89
N ALA A 139 -21.91 24.85 -1.87
CA ALA A 139 -21.18 25.61 -2.87
C ALA A 139 -22.11 26.51 -3.68
N THR A 140 -23.35 26.07 -3.95
CA THR A 140 -24.37 26.84 -4.67
C THR A 140 -25.27 27.72 -3.78
N SER A 141 -25.20 27.59 -2.45
CA SER A 141 -26.07 28.33 -1.51
C SER A 141 -25.55 29.75 -1.21
N ALA A 142 -26.45 30.71 -0.97
CA ALA A 142 -26.03 32.07 -0.59
C ALA A 142 -25.28 32.12 0.77
N PRO A 143 -24.42 33.15 0.97
CA PRO A 143 -24.09 33.79 2.23
C PRO A 143 -24.78 33.28 3.50
N PRO A 144 -24.19 32.69 4.56
CA PRO A 144 -24.96 32.39 5.76
C PRO A 144 -25.58 33.67 6.36
N ARG A 145 -26.77 33.54 6.98
CA ARG A 145 -27.46 34.65 7.62
C ARG A 145 -26.64 35.24 8.77
N THR A 146 -26.79 36.54 8.97
CA THR A 146 -26.09 37.30 10.00
C THR A 146 -26.50 36.86 11.41
N PRO A 147 -25.56 36.47 12.30
CA PRO A 147 -25.86 36.18 13.69
C PRO A 147 -26.46 37.39 14.41
N ARG A 148 -27.38 37.15 15.35
CA ARG A 148 -28.00 38.21 16.16
C ARG A 148 -27.02 38.98 17.06
N ARG A 149 -25.88 38.38 17.39
CA ARG A 149 -24.91 38.89 18.37
C ARG A 149 -23.50 38.69 17.82
N LEU A 150 -22.98 39.70 17.13
CA LEU A 150 -21.65 39.66 16.50
C LEU A 150 -20.52 39.71 17.54
N GLU A 151 -20.76 40.34 18.68
CA GLU A 151 -19.84 40.47 19.80
C GLU A 151 -19.46 39.13 20.46
N ARG A 152 -20.21 38.06 20.19
CA ARG A 152 -19.90 36.69 20.65
C ARG A 152 -19.00 35.91 19.70
N LEU A 153 -18.68 36.47 18.53
CA LEU A 153 -17.77 35.83 17.59
C LEU A 153 -16.31 35.98 18.08
N PRO A 154 -15.43 35.01 17.76
CA PRO A 154 -14.04 35.03 18.25
C PRO A 154 -13.30 36.33 17.95
N GLU A 155 -13.58 36.91 16.78
CA GLU A 155 -13.08 38.23 16.39
C GLU A 155 -14.28 39.10 16.03
N SER A 156 -14.42 40.24 16.71
CA SER A 156 -15.48 41.21 16.45
C SER A 156 -15.02 42.64 16.73
N GLY A 157 -15.75 43.60 16.17
CA GLY A 157 -15.48 45.02 16.35
C GLY A 157 -16.71 45.86 16.02
N ALA A 158 -16.65 47.11 16.43
CA ALA A 158 -17.66 48.12 16.14
C ALA A 158 -16.97 49.45 15.82
N LEU A 159 -17.55 50.19 14.88
CA LEU A 159 -17.08 51.50 14.42
C LEU A 159 -18.30 52.42 14.38
N GLU A 160 -18.25 53.53 15.12
CA GLU A 160 -19.23 54.61 15.00
C GLU A 160 -18.70 55.61 13.96
N LEU A 161 -19.48 55.85 12.92
CA LEU A 161 -19.12 56.79 11.86
C LEU A 161 -19.57 58.21 12.24
N GLN A 162 -18.88 59.22 11.73
CA GLN A 162 -19.31 60.62 11.90
C GLN A 162 -20.72 60.83 11.35
N SER A 163 -21.46 61.81 11.91
CA SER A 163 -22.85 62.05 11.52
C SER A 163 -22.96 62.59 10.10
N SER A 164 -24.06 62.28 9.42
CA SER A 164 -24.46 62.89 8.14
C SER A 164 -25.29 64.17 8.35
N ALA A 165 -25.45 64.64 9.59
CA ALA A 165 -26.25 65.83 9.90
C ALA A 165 -25.49 67.09 9.46
N ALA A 166 -26.04 67.78 8.46
CA ALA A 166 -25.48 68.89 7.72
C ALA A 166 -24.70 69.91 8.57
N GLY A 167 -23.39 70.05 8.30
CA GLY A 167 -22.63 71.20 8.77
C GLY A 167 -21.10 71.10 8.78
N ASP A 168 -20.51 69.91 8.86
CA ASP A 168 -19.06 69.76 8.98
C ASP A 168 -18.42 69.11 7.73
N ALA A 169 -17.17 69.48 7.42
CA ALA A 169 -16.47 69.16 6.17
C ALA A 169 -16.16 67.66 5.92
N GLN A 170 -16.71 66.74 6.71
CA GLN A 170 -16.49 65.30 6.61
C GLN A 170 -17.77 64.52 6.94
N ASP A 171 -18.86 64.77 6.21
CA ASP A 171 -20.12 64.04 6.37
C ASP A 171 -19.90 62.51 6.27
N GLY A 172 -20.33 61.76 7.28
CA GLY A 172 -20.26 60.30 7.27
C GLY A 172 -21.32 59.68 6.35
N PRO A 173 -21.06 58.48 5.78
CA PRO A 173 -21.99 57.84 4.86
C PRO A 173 -23.29 57.41 5.56
N ALA A 174 -24.42 57.50 4.84
CA ALA A 174 -25.68 56.91 5.28
C ALA A 174 -25.55 55.39 5.49
N ALA A 175 -26.44 54.81 6.29
CA ALA A 175 -26.42 53.38 6.63
C ALA A 175 -26.40 52.46 5.38
N GLU A 176 -27.14 52.82 4.34
CA GLU A 176 -27.19 52.09 3.06
C GLU A 176 -25.84 52.13 2.33
N GLN A 177 -25.21 53.32 2.24
CA GLN A 177 -23.89 53.48 1.63
C GLN A 177 -22.80 52.73 2.40
N ALA A 178 -22.83 52.77 3.73
CA ALA A 178 -21.91 52.01 4.57
C ALA A 178 -22.09 50.48 4.36
N LEU A 179 -23.31 50.02 4.10
CA LEU A 179 -23.58 48.62 3.79
C LEU A 179 -23.00 48.20 2.43
N GLU A 180 -23.18 49.03 1.40
CA GLU A 180 -22.61 48.79 0.06
C GLU A 180 -21.09 48.82 0.08
N ASP A 181 -20.50 49.77 0.80
CA ASP A 181 -19.05 49.89 0.99
C ASP A 181 -18.48 48.65 1.70
N ALA A 182 -19.15 48.17 2.74
CA ALA A 182 -18.76 46.95 3.45
C ALA A 182 -18.79 45.74 2.51
N ALA A 183 -19.83 45.63 1.67
CA ALA A 183 -19.94 44.58 0.67
C ALA A 183 -18.82 44.67 -0.38
N ALA A 184 -18.47 45.87 -0.84
CA ALA A 184 -17.38 46.09 -1.79
C ALA A 184 -16.01 45.70 -1.21
N ILE A 185 -15.72 46.08 0.04
CA ILE A 185 -14.48 45.70 0.74
C ILE A 185 -14.37 44.17 0.87
N LEU A 186 -15.45 43.51 1.27
CA LEU A 186 -15.47 42.06 1.41
C LEU A 186 -15.28 41.36 0.04
N LYS A 187 -15.92 41.86 -1.03
CA LYS A 187 -15.71 41.37 -2.40
C LYS A 187 -14.26 41.54 -2.85
N ALA A 188 -13.64 42.70 -2.59
CA ALA A 188 -12.23 42.97 -2.92
C ALA A 188 -11.29 41.98 -2.23
N ARG A 189 -11.62 41.54 -1.01
CA ARG A 189 -10.91 40.49 -0.27
C ARG A 189 -11.31 39.06 -0.68
N ARG A 190 -11.98 38.90 -1.83
CA ARG A 190 -12.39 37.63 -2.43
C ARG A 190 -13.43 36.84 -1.62
N TYR A 191 -14.23 37.53 -0.81
CA TYR A 191 -15.41 36.91 -0.21
C TYR A 191 -16.57 36.87 -1.20
N ARG A 192 -17.35 35.78 -1.18
CA ARG A 192 -18.70 35.79 -1.74
C ARG A 192 -19.60 36.51 -0.76
N VAL A 193 -20.39 37.47 -1.25
CA VAL A 193 -21.13 38.41 -0.42
C VAL A 193 -22.62 38.33 -0.75
N GLU A 194 -23.44 38.34 0.29
CA GLU A 194 -24.90 38.46 0.24
C GLU A 194 -25.31 39.70 1.03
N VAL A 195 -25.84 40.71 0.34
CA VAL A 195 -26.34 41.93 0.97
C VAL A 195 -27.81 41.72 1.33
N ARG A 196 -28.19 42.15 2.53
CA ARG A 196 -29.55 42.11 3.08
C ARG A 196 -29.88 43.48 3.67
N GLU A 197 -31.15 43.77 3.92
CA GLU A 197 -31.67 45.07 4.37
C GLU A 197 -30.77 45.84 5.36
N THR A 198 -30.26 45.18 6.42
CA THR A 198 -29.39 45.82 7.44
C THR A 198 -28.06 45.12 7.65
N SER A 199 -27.70 44.14 6.80
CA SER A 199 -26.48 43.37 7.01
C SER A 199 -25.88 42.74 5.76
N VAL A 200 -24.57 42.54 5.80
CA VAL A 200 -23.79 41.84 4.79
C VAL A 200 -23.30 40.52 5.39
N GLY A 201 -23.67 39.40 4.77
CA GLY A 201 -23.10 38.09 5.07
C GLY A 201 -22.07 37.70 4.01
N ALA A 202 -20.88 37.29 4.44
CA ALA A 202 -19.79 37.00 3.53
C ALA A 202 -19.06 35.70 3.90
N GLU A 203 -18.64 34.93 2.90
CA GLU A 203 -17.78 33.76 3.15
C GLU A 203 -16.76 33.46 2.04
N ARG A 204 -15.64 32.86 2.43
CA ARG A 204 -14.51 32.45 1.56
C ARG A 204 -13.94 31.12 2.02
N GLY A 205 -13.24 30.41 1.12
CA GLY A 205 -12.48 29.20 1.44
C GLY A 205 -13.24 27.88 1.23
N TYR A 206 -14.17 27.84 0.28
CA TYR A 206 -14.91 26.62 -0.11
C TYR A 206 -13.99 25.47 -0.56
N LEU A 207 -12.85 25.82 -1.16
CA LEU A 207 -11.83 24.89 -1.61
C LEU A 207 -11.30 23.98 -0.49
N LYS A 208 -11.39 24.38 0.79
CA LYS A 208 -11.04 23.49 1.91
C LYS A 208 -11.88 22.21 1.90
N GLU A 209 -13.20 22.38 1.81
CA GLU A 209 -14.13 21.25 1.83
C GLU A 209 -14.06 20.45 0.52
N THR A 210 -13.78 21.14 -0.60
CA THR A 210 -13.47 20.50 -1.89
C THR A 210 -12.21 19.64 -1.80
N GLY A 211 -11.16 20.12 -1.13
CA GLY A 211 -9.91 19.38 -0.91
C GLY A 211 -10.12 18.12 -0.09
N ASN A 212 -10.87 18.23 1.00
CA ASN A 212 -11.26 17.06 1.79
C ASN A 212 -12.06 16.04 0.95
N LEU A 213 -13.00 16.51 0.12
CA LEU A 213 -13.77 15.63 -0.76
C LEU A 213 -12.88 14.98 -1.83
N LEU A 214 -12.02 15.77 -2.47
CA LEU A 214 -11.06 15.30 -3.48
C LEU A 214 -10.16 14.21 -2.90
N PHE A 215 -9.63 14.40 -1.68
CA PHE A 215 -8.82 13.39 -1.00
C PHE A 215 -9.55 12.05 -0.89
N HIS A 216 -10.80 12.05 -0.40
CA HIS A 216 -11.56 10.81 -0.21
C HIS A 216 -11.95 10.16 -1.55
N VAL A 217 -12.36 10.96 -2.55
CA VAL A 217 -12.68 10.46 -3.90
C VAL A 217 -11.43 9.86 -4.54
N SER A 218 -10.27 10.49 -4.36
CA SER A 218 -9.01 10.00 -4.88
C SER A 218 -8.60 8.69 -4.21
N LEU A 219 -8.82 8.54 -2.90
CA LEU A 219 -8.61 7.26 -2.21
C LEU A 219 -9.48 6.14 -2.80
N VAL A 220 -10.76 6.42 -3.09
CA VAL A 220 -11.63 5.47 -3.80
C VAL A 220 -11.07 5.16 -5.20
N GLY A 221 -10.60 6.17 -5.92
CA GLY A 221 -9.95 6.01 -7.23
C GLY A 221 -8.73 5.09 -7.17
N VAL A 222 -7.84 5.28 -6.19
CA VAL A 222 -6.70 4.37 -5.94
C VAL A 222 -7.19 2.95 -5.73
N LEU A 223 -8.19 2.74 -4.86
CA LEU A 223 -8.70 1.40 -4.55
C LEU A 223 -9.32 0.72 -5.77
N ILE A 224 -10.05 1.48 -6.61
CA ILE A 224 -10.58 0.98 -7.89
C ILE A 224 -9.44 0.60 -8.84
N CYS A 225 -8.42 1.45 -9.00
CA CYS A 225 -7.29 1.16 -9.86
C CYS A 225 -6.47 -0.03 -9.36
N VAL A 226 -6.27 -0.18 -8.05
CA VAL A 226 -5.61 -1.37 -7.48
C VAL A 226 -6.43 -2.64 -7.74
N ALA A 227 -7.76 -2.58 -7.57
CA ALA A 227 -8.64 -3.72 -7.86
C ALA A 227 -8.59 -4.11 -9.35
N LEU A 228 -8.72 -3.13 -10.25
CA LEU A 228 -8.59 -3.37 -11.69
C LEU A 228 -7.19 -3.87 -12.06
N GLY A 229 -6.14 -3.31 -11.45
CA GLY A 229 -4.76 -3.77 -11.61
C GLY A 229 -4.66 -5.25 -11.25
N SER A 230 -5.08 -5.65 -10.06
CA SER A 230 -5.06 -7.05 -9.60
C SER A 230 -5.89 -8.01 -10.47
N MET A 231 -6.92 -7.53 -11.16
CA MET A 231 -7.75 -8.36 -12.04
C MET A 231 -7.09 -8.61 -13.39
N PHE A 232 -6.46 -7.59 -13.98
CA PHE A 232 -5.95 -7.61 -15.36
C PHE A 232 -4.41 -7.60 -15.46
N SER A 233 -3.71 -7.65 -14.32
CA SER A 233 -2.26 -7.78 -14.27
C SER A 233 -1.81 -9.22 -14.48
N TYR A 234 -0.55 -9.39 -14.82
CA TYR A 234 0.18 -10.63 -14.59
C TYR A 234 1.56 -10.32 -14.06
N ARG A 235 2.10 -11.26 -13.29
CA ARG A 235 3.50 -11.30 -12.87
C ARG A 235 4.06 -12.67 -13.20
N GLY A 236 5.28 -12.72 -13.72
CA GLY A 236 5.96 -13.98 -13.97
C GLY A 236 7.45 -13.89 -13.72
N GLN A 237 8.05 -15.01 -13.36
CA GLN A 237 9.48 -15.13 -13.09
C GLN A 237 10.11 -16.11 -14.08
N LYS A 238 11.32 -15.79 -14.53
CA LYS A 238 12.10 -16.64 -15.42
C LYS A 238 13.59 -16.49 -15.11
N VAL A 239 14.29 -17.60 -14.99
CA VAL A 239 15.75 -17.64 -15.08
C VAL A 239 16.16 -17.76 -16.54
N LEU A 240 17.08 -16.89 -16.96
CA LEU A 240 17.68 -16.85 -18.28
C LEU A 240 19.17 -17.12 -18.14
N VAL A 241 19.64 -18.21 -18.75
CA VAL A 241 21.07 -18.50 -18.90
C VAL A 241 21.63 -17.73 -20.10
N GLU A 242 22.93 -17.44 -20.09
CA GLU A 242 23.61 -16.80 -21.22
C GLU A 242 23.41 -17.60 -22.52
N ASP A 243 23.14 -16.88 -23.60
CA ASP A 243 22.67 -17.35 -24.91
C ASP A 243 21.22 -17.90 -24.95
N GLU A 244 20.49 -17.91 -23.83
CA GLU A 244 19.08 -18.30 -23.80
C GLU A 244 18.17 -17.14 -24.24
N SER A 245 17.10 -17.49 -24.95
CA SER A 245 16.04 -16.56 -25.33
C SER A 245 14.73 -16.90 -24.63
N PHE A 246 14.14 -15.92 -23.97
CA PHE A 246 12.80 -15.98 -23.41
C PHE A 246 11.80 -15.30 -24.35
N VAL A 247 10.62 -15.91 -24.51
CA VAL A 247 9.47 -15.31 -25.20
C VAL A 247 8.35 -15.18 -24.19
N ASN A 248 7.65 -14.04 -24.18
CA ASN A 248 6.53 -13.77 -23.26
C ASN A 248 5.29 -14.61 -23.59
N ALA A 249 5.34 -15.90 -23.25
CA ALA A 249 4.27 -16.87 -23.37
C ALA A 249 4.14 -17.62 -22.04
N LEU A 250 2.93 -18.02 -21.66
CA LEU A 250 2.65 -18.62 -20.35
C LEU A 250 3.55 -19.83 -20.03
N VAL A 251 3.80 -20.68 -21.03
CA VAL A 251 4.63 -21.90 -20.90
C VAL A 251 6.12 -21.63 -20.73
N ALA A 252 6.58 -20.40 -20.96
CA ALA A 252 8.00 -20.03 -20.90
C ALA A 252 8.41 -19.47 -19.52
N TYR A 253 7.49 -19.36 -18.57
CA TYR A 253 7.74 -18.89 -17.21
C TYR A 253 8.00 -20.06 -16.26
N ASP A 254 8.94 -19.87 -15.33
CA ASP A 254 9.20 -20.83 -14.26
C ASP A 254 8.10 -20.73 -13.19
N ASN A 255 7.65 -19.51 -12.90
CA ASN A 255 6.49 -19.22 -12.06
C ASN A 255 5.62 -18.14 -12.70
N PHE A 256 4.30 -18.30 -12.61
CA PHE A 256 3.35 -17.34 -13.16
C PHE A 256 2.19 -17.06 -12.21
N TYR A 257 1.89 -15.78 -12.02
CA TYR A 257 0.87 -15.26 -11.11
C TYR A 257 -0.14 -14.42 -11.92
N PRO A 258 -1.23 -15.03 -12.41
CA PRO A 258 -2.25 -14.33 -13.17
C PRO A 258 -3.16 -13.49 -12.27
N GLY A 259 -3.62 -12.36 -12.80
CA GLY A 259 -4.76 -11.64 -12.23
C GLY A 259 -6.07 -12.42 -12.39
N ALA A 260 -7.08 -12.07 -11.58
CA ALA A 260 -8.35 -12.81 -11.52
C ALA A 260 -9.14 -12.88 -12.85
N TYR A 261 -8.88 -11.97 -13.79
CA TYR A 261 -9.49 -11.89 -15.13
C TYR A 261 -8.42 -11.91 -16.24
N PHE A 262 -7.27 -12.51 -15.96
CA PHE A 262 -6.22 -12.75 -16.93
C PHE A 262 -6.67 -13.74 -18.01
N SER A 263 -6.18 -13.52 -19.23
CA SER A 263 -6.23 -14.49 -20.32
C SER A 263 -4.95 -14.37 -21.16
N GLU A 264 -4.48 -15.48 -21.74
CA GLU A 264 -3.20 -15.54 -22.45
C GLU A 264 -3.11 -14.56 -23.63
N ASP A 265 -4.23 -14.23 -24.27
CA ASP A 265 -4.32 -13.25 -25.35
C ASP A 265 -4.02 -11.81 -24.90
N GLN A 266 -3.95 -11.54 -23.59
CA GLN A 266 -3.55 -10.25 -23.02
C GLN A 266 -2.03 -10.12 -22.86
N MET A 267 -1.26 -11.19 -23.11
CA MET A 267 0.19 -11.17 -23.01
C MET A 267 0.79 -10.41 -24.20
N GLN A 268 1.73 -9.51 -23.89
CA GLN A 268 2.39 -8.74 -24.94
C GLN A 268 3.43 -9.61 -25.64
N PRO A 269 3.41 -9.70 -26.98
CA PRO A 269 4.35 -10.55 -27.68
C PRO A 269 5.72 -9.87 -27.68
N PHE A 270 6.62 -10.25 -26.80
CA PHE A 270 8.01 -9.78 -26.81
C PHE A 270 8.97 -10.92 -26.45
N SER A 271 10.24 -10.75 -26.80
CA SER A 271 11.31 -11.65 -26.37
C SER A 271 12.47 -10.88 -25.75
N VAL A 272 13.18 -11.54 -24.85
CA VAL A 272 14.41 -11.06 -24.21
C VAL A 272 15.43 -12.19 -24.29
N SER A 273 16.60 -11.92 -24.86
CA SER A 273 17.71 -12.89 -24.95
C SER A 273 18.85 -12.36 -24.11
N LEU A 274 19.45 -13.21 -23.27
CA LEU A 274 20.62 -12.82 -22.49
C LEU A 274 21.86 -13.01 -23.35
N ASP A 275 22.51 -11.90 -23.71
CA ASP A 275 23.72 -11.94 -24.54
C ASP A 275 24.97 -12.06 -23.66
N ALA A 276 25.01 -11.32 -22.54
CA ALA A 276 26.09 -11.39 -21.56
C ALA A 276 25.63 -10.83 -20.21
N PHE A 277 26.31 -11.21 -19.13
CA PHE A 277 26.08 -10.62 -17.81
C PHE A 277 27.40 -10.23 -17.12
N GLU A 278 27.47 -8.98 -16.67
CA GLU A 278 28.62 -8.45 -15.95
C GLU A 278 28.25 -8.11 -14.50
N ARG A 279 29.13 -8.54 -13.58
CA ARG A 279 29.09 -8.16 -12.16
C ARG A 279 30.35 -7.39 -11.84
N VAL A 280 30.20 -6.28 -11.12
CA VAL A 280 31.34 -5.49 -10.64
C VAL A 280 31.35 -5.53 -9.13
N PHE A 281 32.46 -5.95 -8.53
CA PHE A 281 32.67 -5.98 -7.09
C PHE A 281 33.71 -4.94 -6.65
N ASP A 282 33.60 -4.45 -5.42
CA ASP A 282 34.58 -3.52 -4.85
C ASP A 282 35.90 -4.25 -4.58
N ARG A 283 36.95 -3.85 -5.30
CA ARG A 283 38.30 -4.40 -5.17
C ARG A 283 39.28 -3.46 -4.45
N GLU A 284 38.84 -2.26 -4.07
CA GLU A 284 39.71 -1.20 -3.55
C GLU A 284 39.49 -0.96 -2.04
N SER A 285 38.26 -1.14 -1.56
CA SER A 285 37.86 -0.85 -0.19
C SER A 285 38.39 -1.90 0.78
N ALA A 286 39.12 -1.47 1.81
CA ALA A 286 39.61 -2.36 2.86
C ALA A 286 38.50 -2.93 3.77
N THR A 287 37.31 -2.30 3.81
CA THR A 287 36.20 -2.72 4.68
C THR A 287 35.02 -3.31 3.94
N HIS A 288 34.96 -3.15 2.62
CA HIS A 288 33.86 -3.62 1.77
C HIS A 288 34.37 -4.41 0.56
N PHE A 289 35.59 -4.94 0.65
CA PHE A 289 36.17 -5.78 -0.40
C PHE A 289 35.22 -6.94 -0.75
N GLY A 290 34.96 -7.13 -2.04
CA GLY A 290 34.04 -8.15 -2.54
C GLY A 290 32.55 -7.77 -2.49
N GLN A 291 32.20 -6.57 -2.04
CA GLN A 291 30.81 -6.10 -2.09
C GLN A 291 30.41 -5.77 -3.53
N ALA A 292 29.23 -6.22 -3.97
CA ALA A 292 28.71 -5.89 -5.29
C ALA A 292 28.46 -4.38 -5.44
N LEU A 293 28.95 -3.82 -6.54
CA LEU A 293 28.80 -2.42 -6.95
C LEU A 293 27.78 -2.27 -8.09
N ASP A 294 27.81 -3.18 -9.07
CA ASP A 294 26.97 -3.10 -10.25
C ASP A 294 26.65 -4.48 -10.82
N PHE A 295 25.46 -4.60 -11.40
CA PHE A 295 24.98 -5.79 -12.11
C PHE A 295 24.32 -5.32 -13.41
N THR A 296 24.90 -5.71 -14.54
CA THR A 296 24.48 -5.29 -15.88
C THR A 296 24.30 -6.52 -16.75
N ALA A 297 23.08 -6.72 -17.25
CA ALA A 297 22.79 -7.72 -18.27
C ALA A 297 22.68 -7.02 -19.63
N ASP A 298 23.52 -7.43 -20.57
CA ASP A 298 23.37 -7.06 -21.98
C ASP A 298 22.35 -8.01 -22.59
N VAL A 299 21.26 -7.44 -23.10
CA VAL A 299 20.16 -8.23 -23.64
C VAL A 299 19.74 -7.76 -25.02
N THR A 300 19.34 -8.72 -25.84
CA THR A 300 18.68 -8.47 -27.12
C THR A 300 17.18 -8.62 -26.95
N THR A 301 16.45 -7.53 -27.12
CA THR A 301 14.99 -7.46 -27.01
C THR A 301 14.33 -7.39 -28.38
N ARG A 302 13.11 -7.91 -28.49
CA ARG A 302 12.29 -7.81 -29.70
C ARG A 302 10.80 -7.69 -29.36
N MET A 303 10.10 -6.80 -30.06
CA MET A 303 8.65 -6.63 -29.96
C MET A 303 7.93 -7.34 -31.12
N GLY A 304 7.06 -8.30 -30.82
CA GLY A 304 6.35 -9.12 -31.79
C GLY A 304 7.26 -10.09 -32.53
N ALA A 305 6.67 -10.89 -33.42
CA ALA A 305 7.43 -11.81 -34.26
C ALA A 305 8.30 -11.07 -35.32
N ASP A 306 7.81 -9.93 -35.82
CA ASP A 306 8.41 -9.16 -36.91
C ASP A 306 9.20 -7.93 -36.44
N GLY A 307 9.38 -7.76 -35.13
CA GLY A 307 10.13 -6.62 -34.59
C GLY A 307 11.63 -6.68 -34.92
N GLU A 308 12.23 -5.51 -35.11
CA GLU A 308 13.70 -5.42 -35.19
C GLU A 308 14.31 -5.67 -33.81
N PRO A 309 15.36 -6.53 -33.71
CA PRO A 309 16.14 -6.69 -32.48
C PRO A 309 16.75 -5.37 -32.01
N GLN A 310 16.72 -5.14 -30.71
CA GLN A 310 17.38 -4.01 -30.06
C GLN A 310 18.28 -4.51 -28.93
N THR A 311 19.52 -4.03 -28.91
CA THR A 311 20.42 -4.27 -27.78
C THR A 311 20.15 -3.23 -26.70
N GLU A 312 19.87 -3.68 -25.50
CA GLU A 312 19.56 -2.84 -24.33
C GLU A 312 20.28 -3.38 -23.09
N GLU A 313 20.53 -2.51 -22.11
CA GLU A 313 21.08 -2.91 -20.81
C GLU A 313 19.93 -3.06 -19.80
N LEU A 314 19.92 -4.18 -19.06
CA LEU A 314 19.03 -4.42 -17.93
C LEU A 314 19.83 -4.39 -16.62
N LYS A 315 19.42 -3.52 -15.68
CA LYS A 315 20.09 -3.35 -14.37
C LYS A 315 19.08 -3.36 -13.23
N VAL A 316 19.54 -3.64 -11.99
CA VAL A 316 18.68 -3.74 -10.79
C VAL A 316 17.74 -2.53 -10.60
N ASN A 317 18.24 -1.31 -10.86
CA ASN A 317 17.47 -0.07 -10.73
C ASN A 317 17.08 0.57 -12.08
N GLN A 318 17.34 -0.13 -13.19
CA GLN A 318 17.01 0.32 -14.55
C GLN A 318 16.29 -0.83 -15.29
N PRO A 319 15.00 -1.04 -15.01
CA PRO A 319 14.22 -2.09 -15.65
C PRO A 319 13.87 -1.74 -17.10
N LEU A 320 13.70 -2.76 -17.94
CA LEU A 320 13.21 -2.61 -19.30
C LEU A 320 11.68 -2.44 -19.31
N THR A 321 11.17 -1.74 -20.32
CA THR A 321 9.72 -1.56 -20.52
C THR A 321 9.32 -2.05 -21.91
N MET A 322 8.57 -3.16 -21.95
CA MET A 322 8.15 -3.87 -23.15
C MET A 322 6.61 -3.82 -23.24
N ASP A 323 6.09 -2.85 -24.02
CA ASP A 323 4.65 -2.62 -24.22
C ASP A 323 3.80 -2.63 -22.93
N GLY A 324 4.27 -1.88 -21.92
CA GLY A 324 3.61 -1.77 -20.62
C GLY A 324 3.94 -2.88 -19.63
N ALA A 325 4.58 -3.98 -20.07
CA ALA A 325 5.26 -4.91 -19.16
C ALA A 325 6.62 -4.33 -18.74
N ARG A 326 7.01 -4.52 -17.50
CA ARG A 326 8.32 -4.14 -16.98
C ARG A 326 9.12 -5.38 -16.61
N VAL A 327 10.36 -5.46 -17.08
CA VAL A 327 11.28 -6.57 -16.82
C VAL A 327 12.34 -6.08 -15.84
N PHE A 328 12.43 -6.74 -14.69
CA PHE A 328 13.35 -6.40 -13.60
C PHE A 328 14.40 -7.48 -13.45
N LEU A 329 15.64 -7.07 -13.23
CA LEU A 329 16.70 -7.97 -12.76
C LEU A 329 16.54 -8.15 -11.25
N VAL A 330 16.23 -9.37 -10.81
CA VAL A 330 15.97 -9.68 -9.39
C VAL A 330 16.95 -10.67 -8.77
N GLY A 331 17.73 -11.38 -9.59
CA GLY A 331 18.77 -12.29 -9.13
C GLY A 331 19.76 -12.63 -10.23
N ASN A 332 20.83 -13.32 -9.87
CA ASN A 332 21.84 -13.84 -10.80
C ASN A 332 22.64 -14.95 -10.12
N GLY A 333 23.44 -15.66 -10.90
CA GLY A 333 24.36 -16.68 -10.42
C GLY A 333 25.11 -17.32 -11.56
N TYR A 334 25.71 -18.46 -11.26
CA TYR A 334 26.48 -19.26 -12.22
C TYR A 334 25.73 -20.54 -12.55
N ALA A 335 25.80 -20.93 -13.81
CA ALA A 335 25.27 -22.18 -14.33
C ALA A 335 26.44 -23.03 -14.87
N PRO A 336 27.05 -23.93 -14.07
CA PRO A 336 28.00 -24.90 -14.58
C PRO A 336 27.37 -25.73 -15.70
N GLU A 337 28.04 -25.80 -16.83
CA GLU A 337 27.68 -26.68 -17.93
C GLU A 337 28.26 -28.07 -17.65
N VAL A 338 27.41 -29.09 -17.66
CA VAL A 338 27.81 -30.46 -17.38
C VAL A 338 27.28 -31.39 -18.45
N THR A 339 27.99 -32.50 -18.66
CA THR A 339 27.52 -33.62 -19.47
C THR A 339 27.56 -34.89 -18.64
N VAL A 340 26.41 -35.52 -18.45
CA VAL A 340 26.27 -36.82 -17.82
C VAL A 340 26.11 -37.88 -18.90
N ARG A 341 27.00 -38.88 -18.87
CA ARG A 341 26.89 -40.09 -19.68
C ARG A 341 26.50 -41.26 -18.79
N ASP A 342 25.63 -42.11 -19.30
CA ASP A 342 25.14 -43.28 -18.57
C ASP A 342 26.11 -44.48 -18.68
N GLY A 343 25.73 -45.63 -18.13
CA GLY A 343 26.57 -46.83 -18.11
C GLY A 343 26.83 -47.44 -19.49
N ASP A 344 25.99 -47.11 -20.48
CA ASP A 344 26.17 -47.50 -21.88
C ASP A 344 27.03 -46.49 -22.66
N GLY A 345 27.37 -45.34 -22.06
CA GLY A 345 28.18 -44.26 -22.63
C GLY A 345 27.38 -43.22 -23.41
N GLU A 346 26.05 -43.33 -23.43
CA GLU A 346 25.14 -42.39 -24.09
C GLU A 346 24.92 -41.16 -23.22
N VAL A 347 24.58 -40.02 -23.83
CA VAL A 347 24.36 -38.77 -23.08
C VAL A 347 22.97 -38.79 -22.46
N ALA A 348 22.92 -38.84 -21.13
CA ALA A 348 21.68 -38.80 -20.35
C ALA A 348 21.25 -37.38 -19.96
N PHE A 349 22.21 -36.45 -19.85
CA PHE A 349 21.95 -35.03 -19.62
C PHE A 349 23.12 -34.21 -20.18
N SER A 350 22.85 -33.07 -20.81
CA SER A 350 23.89 -32.12 -21.21
C SER A 350 23.34 -30.70 -21.24
N GLY A 351 24.03 -29.78 -20.58
CA GLY A 351 23.68 -28.36 -20.58
C GLY A 351 23.99 -27.64 -19.27
N PRO A 352 23.61 -26.36 -19.18
CA PRO A 352 23.78 -25.54 -17.99
C PRO A 352 22.88 -26.02 -16.84
N VAL A 353 23.44 -26.08 -15.63
CA VAL A 353 22.71 -26.41 -14.39
C VAL A 353 22.58 -25.14 -13.58
N ILE A 354 21.36 -24.62 -13.40
CA ILE A 354 21.12 -23.43 -12.59
C ILE A 354 21.42 -23.77 -11.13
N THR A 355 22.43 -23.12 -10.55
CA THR A 355 22.77 -23.27 -9.13
C THR A 355 22.12 -22.19 -8.29
N ARG A 356 21.94 -22.42 -6.98
CA ARG A 356 21.38 -21.42 -6.07
C ARG A 356 22.47 -20.88 -5.14
N PRO A 357 22.86 -19.60 -5.23
CA PRO A 357 23.79 -18.98 -4.30
C PRO A 357 23.21 -18.92 -2.89
N ASP A 358 23.95 -19.43 -1.90
CA ASP A 358 23.54 -19.42 -0.49
C ASP A 358 24.24 -18.30 0.32
N ASP A 359 25.29 -17.68 -0.22
CA ASP A 359 26.06 -16.63 0.45
C ASP A 359 26.56 -15.52 -0.50
N GLY A 360 27.26 -14.52 0.05
CA GLY A 360 27.79 -13.37 -0.70
C GLY A 360 29.06 -13.65 -1.52
N VAL A 361 29.66 -14.84 -1.39
CA VAL A 361 30.79 -15.32 -2.21
C VAL A 361 30.34 -16.37 -3.23
N TYR A 362 29.02 -16.48 -3.43
CA TYR A 362 28.38 -17.31 -4.43
C TYR A 362 28.70 -18.80 -4.28
N THR A 363 28.92 -19.27 -3.04
CA THR A 363 28.83 -20.71 -2.74
C THR A 363 27.42 -21.16 -3.11
N SER A 364 27.31 -22.03 -4.12
CA SER A 364 26.02 -22.30 -4.75
C SER A 364 25.67 -23.77 -4.72
N MET A 365 24.44 -24.11 -4.31
CA MET A 365 23.95 -25.49 -4.34
C MET A 365 23.67 -25.92 -5.77
N ALA A 366 24.19 -27.10 -6.15
CA ALA A 366 23.99 -27.72 -7.45
C ALA A 366 23.24 -29.04 -7.28
N VAL A 367 22.16 -29.22 -8.05
CA VAL A 367 21.41 -30.47 -8.14
C VAL A 367 21.24 -30.82 -9.60
N ILE A 368 21.60 -32.05 -9.97
CA ILE A 368 21.53 -32.55 -11.34
C ILE A 368 20.71 -33.84 -11.30
N LYS A 369 19.67 -33.91 -12.12
CA LYS A 369 18.81 -35.08 -12.27
C LYS A 369 18.88 -35.54 -13.71
N ALA A 370 19.33 -36.77 -13.94
CA ALA A 370 19.44 -37.40 -15.25
C ALA A 370 18.49 -38.62 -15.31
N PRO A 371 17.17 -38.39 -15.50
CA PRO A 371 16.17 -39.47 -15.55
C PRO A 371 16.29 -40.35 -16.80
N ASP A 372 16.94 -39.84 -17.86
CA ASP A 372 17.13 -40.57 -19.11
C ASP A 372 18.34 -41.53 -19.08
N ALA A 373 19.06 -41.62 -17.95
CA ALA A 373 20.21 -42.52 -17.81
C ALA A 373 19.79 -43.99 -17.73
N ALA A 374 20.55 -44.87 -18.39
CA ALA A 374 20.39 -46.32 -18.33
C ALA A 374 21.65 -47.03 -17.75
N PRO A 375 21.49 -48.16 -17.03
CA PRO A 375 20.24 -48.88 -16.74
C PRO A 375 19.39 -48.26 -15.63
N GLU A 376 19.95 -47.37 -14.82
CA GLU A 376 19.30 -46.73 -13.68
C GLU A 376 19.45 -45.20 -13.78
N GLN A 377 18.45 -44.45 -13.30
CA GLN A 377 18.50 -42.98 -13.31
C GLN A 377 19.61 -42.48 -12.37
N LEU A 378 20.22 -41.35 -12.70
CA LEU A 378 21.33 -40.76 -11.95
C LEU A 378 20.95 -39.42 -11.34
N GLY A 379 21.32 -39.23 -10.07
CA GLY A 379 21.16 -37.98 -9.34
C GLY A 379 22.49 -37.49 -8.78
N PHE A 380 22.71 -36.18 -8.81
CA PHE A 380 23.89 -35.55 -8.23
C PHE A 380 23.48 -34.37 -7.36
N VAL A 381 24.14 -34.21 -6.22
CA VAL A 381 23.96 -33.05 -5.34
C VAL A 381 25.29 -32.60 -4.75
N GLY A 382 25.49 -31.29 -4.68
CA GLY A 382 26.65 -30.72 -4.03
C GLY A 382 26.75 -29.21 -4.24
N LEU A 383 27.98 -28.71 -4.41
CA LEU A 383 28.29 -27.29 -4.43
C LEU A 383 29.08 -26.90 -5.67
N PHE A 384 28.73 -25.75 -6.23
CA PHE A 384 29.55 -25.00 -7.15
C PHE A 384 30.26 -23.86 -6.40
N LEU A 385 31.58 -23.77 -6.56
CA LEU A 385 32.45 -22.79 -5.93
C LEU A 385 33.11 -21.93 -7.02
N PRO A 386 32.75 -20.64 -7.19
CA PRO A 386 33.34 -19.78 -8.22
C PRO A 386 34.87 -19.60 -8.10
N THR A 387 35.35 -19.46 -6.86
CA THR A 387 36.78 -19.44 -6.54
C THR A 387 37.06 -20.36 -5.37
N SER A 388 37.28 -21.63 -5.68
CA SER A 388 37.59 -22.66 -4.70
C SER A 388 38.98 -22.47 -4.09
N GLN A 389 39.05 -22.51 -2.76
CA GLN A 389 40.27 -22.61 -1.98
C GLN A 389 40.13 -23.72 -0.94
N ASP A 390 41.10 -24.63 -0.92
CA ASP A 390 41.20 -25.65 0.14
C ASP A 390 41.54 -24.98 1.48
N SER A 391 40.69 -25.20 2.48
CA SER A 391 40.87 -24.66 3.83
C SER A 391 41.91 -25.44 4.65
N GLY A 392 42.49 -26.52 4.10
CA GLY A 392 43.51 -27.36 4.76
C GLY A 392 42.93 -28.50 5.60
N ASP A 393 41.63 -28.46 5.88
CA ASP A 393 40.87 -29.51 6.57
C ASP A 393 40.17 -30.46 5.57
N GLY A 394 40.49 -30.32 4.28
CA GLY A 394 39.94 -31.08 3.17
C GLY A 394 38.63 -30.53 2.61
N LEU A 395 38.01 -29.52 3.24
CA LEU A 395 36.84 -28.81 2.74
C LEU A 395 37.27 -27.55 1.97
N ALA A 396 36.99 -27.53 0.67
CA ALA A 396 37.13 -26.31 -0.12
C ALA A 396 35.92 -25.39 0.10
N VAL A 397 36.18 -24.09 0.08
CA VAL A 397 35.17 -23.03 0.22
C VAL A 397 35.37 -22.02 -0.90
N SER A 398 34.30 -21.31 -1.27
CA SER A 398 34.44 -20.14 -2.14
C SER A 398 35.03 -18.99 -1.32
N VAL A 399 36.08 -18.35 -1.83
CA VAL A 399 36.71 -17.17 -1.18
C VAL A 399 36.47 -15.87 -1.93
N ASP A 400 35.91 -15.93 -3.13
CA ASP A 400 35.63 -14.78 -3.98
C ASP A 400 34.39 -15.05 -4.85
N PRO A 401 33.47 -14.08 -4.99
CA PRO A 401 32.28 -14.26 -5.83
C PRO A 401 32.59 -14.32 -7.34
N GLU A 402 33.75 -13.82 -7.81
CA GLU A 402 34.12 -13.94 -9.22
C GLU A 402 34.67 -15.33 -9.55
N LEU A 403 34.65 -15.69 -10.84
CA LEU A 403 35.27 -16.92 -11.34
C LEU A 403 36.80 -16.75 -11.38
N GLY A 404 37.48 -17.37 -10.42
CA GLY A 404 38.94 -17.42 -10.36
C GLY A 404 39.48 -18.83 -10.47
N ASN A 405 38.91 -19.75 -9.70
CA ASN A 405 39.23 -21.18 -9.71
C ASN A 405 37.93 -21.97 -9.52
N PRO A 406 37.06 -22.04 -10.55
CA PRO A 406 35.76 -22.66 -10.44
C PRO A 406 35.90 -24.16 -10.19
N GLU A 407 35.13 -24.69 -9.24
CA GLU A 407 35.15 -26.09 -8.87
C GLU A 407 33.72 -26.58 -8.60
N LEU A 408 33.40 -27.77 -9.10
CA LEU A 408 32.15 -28.46 -8.88
C LEU A 408 32.40 -29.67 -7.97
N GLN A 409 31.84 -29.64 -6.77
CA GLN A 409 31.93 -30.73 -5.79
C GLN A 409 30.59 -31.44 -5.70
N LEU A 410 30.54 -32.75 -5.96
CA LEU A 410 29.30 -33.51 -6.03
C LEU A 410 29.38 -34.85 -5.30
N ASN A 411 28.24 -35.28 -4.77
CA ASN A 411 27.95 -36.68 -4.50
C ASN A 411 26.98 -37.18 -5.59
N SER A 412 27.07 -38.45 -5.93
CA SER A 412 26.18 -39.07 -6.92
C SER A 412 25.45 -40.28 -6.34
N TYR A 413 24.26 -40.49 -6.90
CA TYR A 413 23.27 -41.45 -6.48
C TYR A 413 22.64 -42.09 -7.70
N TYR A 414 22.10 -43.29 -7.53
CA TYR A 414 21.31 -43.96 -8.56
C TYR A 414 20.02 -44.55 -8.00
N GLY A 415 19.03 -44.72 -8.88
CA GLY A 415 17.70 -45.22 -8.55
C GLY A 415 16.59 -44.26 -9.00
N ASP A 416 15.34 -44.57 -8.64
CA ASP A 416 14.17 -43.79 -9.07
C ASP A 416 14.15 -42.38 -8.47
N LEU A 417 14.25 -41.36 -9.33
CA LEU A 417 14.24 -39.94 -8.96
C LEU A 417 12.81 -39.42 -8.68
N GLY A 418 11.78 -40.25 -8.88
CA GLY A 418 10.37 -39.89 -8.67
C GLY A 418 9.84 -38.87 -9.69
N LEU A 419 10.50 -38.77 -10.84
CA LEU A 419 10.13 -37.84 -11.92
C LEU A 419 9.05 -38.41 -12.85
N ASP A 420 8.87 -39.74 -12.86
CA ASP A 420 7.92 -40.43 -13.73
C ASP A 420 6.47 -40.39 -13.22
N ASP A 421 6.26 -40.04 -11.94
CA ASP A 421 4.95 -40.04 -11.27
C ASP A 421 4.09 -38.80 -11.59
N GLY A 422 4.62 -37.83 -12.35
CA GLY A 422 3.90 -36.61 -12.74
C GLY A 422 3.67 -35.62 -11.59
N LEU A 423 4.34 -35.80 -10.46
CA LEU A 423 4.35 -34.85 -9.34
C LEU A 423 5.42 -33.78 -9.57
N ALA A 424 5.07 -32.52 -9.33
CA ALA A 424 6.04 -31.43 -9.40
C ALA A 424 7.06 -31.55 -8.26
N GLN A 425 8.35 -31.58 -8.60
CA GLN A 425 9.45 -31.62 -7.64
C GLN A 425 10.25 -30.32 -7.66
N ASN A 426 10.94 -30.02 -6.55
CA ASN A 426 11.89 -28.93 -6.50
C ASN A 426 13.15 -29.29 -7.32
N VAL A 427 13.55 -28.42 -8.24
CA VAL A 427 14.73 -28.62 -9.09
C VAL A 427 16.04 -28.44 -8.30
N TYR A 428 16.01 -27.70 -7.19
CA TYR A 428 17.15 -27.42 -6.31
C TYR A 428 17.28 -28.40 -5.14
N VAL A 429 16.46 -29.45 -5.09
CA VAL A 429 16.51 -30.48 -4.04
C VAL A 429 16.48 -31.86 -4.68
N LEU A 430 17.39 -32.72 -4.23
CA LEU A 430 17.39 -34.15 -4.52
C LEU A 430 16.91 -34.88 -3.27
N ASP A 431 15.79 -35.59 -3.38
CA ASP A 431 15.38 -36.55 -2.34
C ASP A 431 16.25 -37.80 -2.48
N THR A 432 17.01 -38.13 -1.44
CA THR A 432 17.95 -39.25 -1.44
C THR A 432 17.48 -40.42 -0.58
N GLU A 433 16.29 -40.38 0.02
CA GLU A 433 15.84 -41.42 0.96
C GLU A 433 15.72 -42.80 0.31
N SER A 434 15.27 -42.85 -0.94
CA SER A 434 15.11 -44.08 -1.73
C SER A 434 16.25 -44.36 -2.70
N LEU A 435 17.28 -43.50 -2.74
CA LEU A 435 18.39 -43.61 -3.68
C LEU A 435 19.59 -44.34 -3.06
N GLU A 436 20.32 -45.07 -3.89
CA GLU A 436 21.58 -45.69 -3.50
C GLU A 436 22.75 -44.75 -3.80
N THR A 437 23.68 -44.62 -2.86
CA THR A 437 24.82 -43.71 -2.99
C THR A 437 25.96 -44.37 -3.77
N LEU A 438 26.38 -43.78 -4.90
CA LEU A 438 27.52 -44.24 -5.69
C LEU A 438 28.84 -43.70 -5.14
N ASN A 439 28.86 -42.41 -4.81
CA ASN A 439 30.03 -41.76 -4.26
C ASN A 439 29.63 -40.71 -3.24
N SER A 440 30.42 -40.61 -2.17
CA SER A 440 30.32 -39.53 -1.20
C SER A 440 31.65 -39.39 -0.49
N ARG A 441 31.83 -38.25 0.20
CA ARG A 441 33.02 -38.00 1.02
C ARG A 441 33.21 -39.01 2.15
N GLU A 442 32.17 -39.78 2.50
CA GLU A 442 32.18 -40.79 3.55
C GLU A 442 32.50 -42.21 3.01
N LEU A 443 32.44 -42.39 1.68
CA LEU A 443 32.72 -43.67 1.01
C LEU A 443 34.17 -43.72 0.50
N ASP A 444 34.69 -44.94 0.30
CA ASP A 444 36.03 -45.16 -0.24
C ASP A 444 36.22 -44.55 -1.65
N ALA A 445 35.13 -44.41 -2.42
CA ALA A 445 35.12 -43.76 -3.73
C ALA A 445 35.35 -42.24 -3.65
N GLY A 446 35.13 -41.62 -2.49
CA GLY A 446 35.28 -40.18 -2.27
C GLY A 446 34.16 -39.33 -2.91
N GLY A 447 34.22 -38.02 -2.67
CA GLY A 447 33.39 -37.03 -3.38
C GLY A 447 33.94 -36.77 -4.78
N ILE A 448 33.07 -36.38 -5.71
CA ILE A 448 33.47 -35.88 -7.03
C ILE A 448 33.95 -34.44 -6.82
N VAL A 449 35.12 -34.13 -7.38
CA VAL A 449 35.65 -32.77 -7.47
C VAL A 449 36.11 -32.56 -8.91
N LEU A 450 35.52 -31.58 -9.58
CA LEU A 450 35.77 -31.30 -10.99
C LEU A 450 36.12 -29.83 -11.18
N SER A 451 37.21 -29.60 -11.91
CA SER A 451 37.54 -28.32 -12.55
C SER A 451 36.97 -28.29 -13.97
N PRO A 452 36.81 -27.11 -14.61
CA PRO A 452 36.34 -27.05 -16.00
C PRO A 452 37.25 -27.85 -16.94
N GLY A 453 36.63 -28.65 -17.81
CA GLY A 453 37.26 -29.58 -18.73
C GLY A 453 37.55 -30.97 -18.15
N GLU A 454 37.32 -31.19 -16.85
CA GLU A 454 37.56 -32.50 -16.22
C GLU A 454 36.33 -33.41 -16.31
N THR A 455 36.58 -34.72 -16.21
CA THR A 455 35.55 -35.77 -16.25
C THR A 455 35.84 -36.76 -15.14
N TYR A 456 34.79 -37.23 -14.47
CA TYR A 456 34.84 -38.24 -13.44
C TYR A 456 34.06 -39.49 -13.87
N GLU A 457 34.70 -40.65 -13.80
CA GLU A 457 34.09 -41.94 -14.06
C GLU A 457 33.37 -42.44 -12.81
N LEU A 458 32.08 -42.72 -12.92
CA LEU A 458 31.26 -43.19 -11.81
C LEU A 458 31.63 -44.62 -11.42
N PRO A 459 31.58 -44.95 -10.13
CA PRO A 459 31.76 -46.32 -9.66
C PRO A 459 30.74 -47.28 -10.30
N GLU A 460 31.06 -48.57 -10.22
CA GLU A 460 30.16 -49.66 -10.65
C GLU A 460 29.79 -49.65 -12.14
N GLY A 461 30.50 -48.85 -12.96
CA GLY A 461 30.24 -48.72 -14.39
C GLY A 461 28.96 -47.94 -14.70
N MET A 462 28.50 -47.07 -13.79
CA MET A 462 27.26 -46.29 -13.95
C MET A 462 27.39 -45.09 -14.89
N GLY A 463 28.55 -44.90 -15.52
CA GLY A 463 28.78 -43.86 -16.51
C GLY A 463 29.79 -42.80 -16.05
N SER A 464 29.61 -41.55 -16.46
CA SER A 464 30.54 -40.45 -16.15
C SER A 464 29.83 -39.09 -16.08
N ILE A 465 30.48 -38.13 -15.44
CA ILE A 465 30.07 -36.72 -15.44
C ILE A 465 31.27 -35.84 -15.78
N SER A 466 31.08 -34.92 -16.73
CA SER A 466 32.05 -33.87 -17.06
C SER A 466 31.55 -32.49 -16.66
N PHE A 467 32.48 -31.61 -16.33
CA PHE A 467 32.22 -30.19 -16.07
C PHE A 467 32.82 -29.39 -17.24
N ASP A 468 31.98 -28.94 -18.17
CA ASP A 468 32.40 -28.49 -19.49
C ASP A 468 32.74 -26.99 -19.53
N GLY A 469 32.14 -26.19 -18.66
CA GLY A 469 32.27 -24.74 -18.65
C GLY A 469 31.35 -24.08 -17.64
N VAL A 470 31.34 -22.74 -17.58
CA VAL A 470 30.42 -21.99 -16.71
C VAL A 470 29.77 -20.90 -17.54
N LYS A 471 28.45 -20.82 -17.45
CA LYS A 471 27.67 -19.69 -17.97
C LYS A 471 27.14 -18.84 -16.85
N ASP A 472 26.86 -17.59 -17.16
CA ASP A 472 26.09 -16.74 -16.29
C ASP A 472 24.59 -16.97 -16.47
N TYR A 473 23.83 -16.73 -15.42
CA TYR A 473 22.39 -16.60 -15.52
C TYR A 473 21.90 -15.38 -14.76
N ILE A 474 20.76 -14.86 -15.21
CA ILE A 474 19.98 -13.86 -14.50
C ILE A 474 18.60 -14.39 -14.15
N ALA A 475 18.05 -13.96 -13.03
CA ALA A 475 16.63 -14.13 -12.72
C ALA A 475 15.92 -12.82 -13.02
N ILE A 476 14.91 -12.89 -13.89
CA ILE A 476 14.07 -11.76 -14.26
C ILE A 476 12.66 -11.92 -13.70
N ASP A 477 12.06 -10.78 -13.36
CA ASP A 477 10.69 -10.67 -12.91
C ASP A 477 9.94 -9.72 -13.83
N ILE A 478 8.84 -10.19 -14.41
CA ILE A 478 8.09 -9.51 -15.47
C ILE A 478 6.74 -9.11 -14.91
N HIS A 479 6.45 -7.81 -14.89
CA HIS A 479 5.22 -7.24 -14.32
C HIS A 479 4.45 -6.46 -15.37
N TYR A 480 3.20 -6.82 -15.59
CA TYR A 480 2.26 -6.02 -16.37
C TYR A 480 1.12 -5.54 -15.47
N ASN A 481 0.91 -4.21 -15.40
CA ASN A 481 -0.19 -3.63 -14.62
C ASN A 481 -0.81 -2.42 -15.37
N PRO A 482 -1.97 -2.60 -16.04
CA PRO A 482 -2.58 -1.55 -16.85
C PRO A 482 -3.16 -0.40 -16.00
N ALA A 483 -3.40 -0.62 -14.70
CA ALA A 483 -4.01 0.37 -13.82
C ALA A 483 -2.99 1.20 -13.02
N GLN A 484 -1.69 0.90 -13.14
CA GLN A 484 -0.62 1.55 -12.37
C GLN A 484 -0.60 3.08 -12.56
N GLN A 485 -0.81 3.56 -13.79
CA GLN A 485 -0.87 5.01 -14.06
C GLN A 485 -2.07 5.66 -13.37
N GLY A 486 -3.21 4.97 -13.33
CA GLY A 486 -4.40 5.42 -12.59
C GLY A 486 -4.12 5.56 -11.10
N VAL A 487 -3.42 4.59 -10.50
CA VAL A 487 -2.97 4.67 -9.09
C VAL A 487 -2.12 5.93 -8.87
N LEU A 488 -1.16 6.22 -9.75
CA LEU A 488 -0.32 7.42 -9.64
C LEU A 488 -1.15 8.71 -9.70
N ILE A 489 -2.05 8.84 -10.67
CA ILE A 489 -2.92 10.03 -10.83
C ILE A 489 -3.77 10.23 -9.57
N PHE A 490 -4.38 9.17 -9.05
CA PHE A 490 -5.20 9.26 -7.85
C PHE A 490 -4.37 9.51 -6.58
N ALA A 491 -3.16 8.98 -6.47
CA ALA A 491 -2.26 9.29 -5.37
C ALA A 491 -1.86 10.78 -5.36
N LEU A 492 -1.52 11.34 -6.52
CA LEU A 492 -1.16 12.77 -6.66
C LEU A 492 -2.35 13.69 -6.37
N THR A 493 -3.54 13.34 -6.84
CA THR A 493 -4.76 14.11 -6.56
C THR A 493 -5.20 13.98 -5.10
N ALA A 494 -4.99 12.82 -4.45
CA ALA A 494 -5.17 12.66 -3.01
C ALA A 494 -4.24 13.60 -2.24
N LEU A 495 -2.95 13.61 -2.58
CA LEU A 495 -1.97 14.53 -1.98
C LEU A 495 -2.38 15.99 -2.16
N GLY A 496 -2.77 16.38 -3.38
CA GLY A 496 -3.28 17.72 -3.67
C GLY A 496 -4.54 18.07 -2.84
N GLY A 497 -5.48 17.13 -2.71
CA GLY A 497 -6.68 17.29 -1.87
C GLY A 497 -6.35 17.47 -0.39
N LEU A 498 -5.38 16.72 0.13
CA LEU A 498 -4.89 16.84 1.51
C LEU A 498 -4.26 18.22 1.75
N VAL A 499 -3.34 18.66 0.87
CA VAL A 499 -2.72 19.99 0.94
C VAL A 499 -3.80 21.07 0.93
N LEU A 500 -4.77 20.99 0.01
CA LEU A 500 -5.86 21.95 -0.08
C LEU A 500 -6.71 21.98 1.21
N SER A 501 -6.99 20.83 1.81
CA SER A 501 -7.78 20.69 3.04
C SER A 501 -7.07 21.25 4.28
N LEU A 502 -5.75 21.08 4.38
CA LEU A 502 -4.95 21.50 5.52
C LEU A 502 -4.60 23.00 5.47
N PHE A 503 -4.23 23.52 4.31
CA PHE A 503 -3.73 24.89 4.18
C PHE A 503 -4.82 25.92 3.90
N LEU A 504 -5.94 25.53 3.26
CA LEU A 504 -7.06 26.45 3.07
C LEU A 504 -8.02 26.41 4.26
N ARG A 505 -8.48 27.59 4.67
CA ARG A 505 -9.42 27.76 5.78
C ARG A 505 -10.70 28.43 5.29
N ARG A 506 -11.84 27.94 5.78
CA ARG A 506 -13.14 28.56 5.54
C ARG A 506 -13.35 29.67 6.54
N ARG A 507 -13.52 30.89 6.06
CA ARG A 507 -13.77 32.09 6.87
C ARG A 507 -15.11 32.69 6.51
N ARG A 508 -15.82 33.14 7.53
CA ARG A 508 -17.07 33.89 7.41
C ARG A 508 -16.88 35.25 8.05
N ALA A 509 -17.47 36.26 7.44
CA ALA A 509 -17.50 37.62 7.95
C ALA A 509 -18.93 38.13 7.85
N TRP A 510 -19.33 38.90 8.84
CA TRP A 510 -20.61 39.58 8.85
C TRP A 510 -20.41 41.03 9.21
N VAL A 511 -21.20 41.90 8.61
CA VAL A 511 -21.27 43.32 8.92
C VAL A 511 -22.74 43.68 9.10
N THR A 512 -23.08 44.36 10.19
CA THR A 512 -24.40 44.96 10.41
C THR A 512 -24.24 46.46 10.47
N VAL A 513 -25.21 47.17 9.92
CA VAL A 513 -25.24 48.63 9.95
C VAL A 513 -26.55 49.06 10.59
N GLU A 514 -26.48 49.91 11.60
CA GLU A 514 -27.62 50.44 12.33
C GLU A 514 -27.47 51.95 12.51
N THR A 515 -28.57 52.69 12.42
CA THR A 515 -28.58 54.13 12.75
C THR A 515 -28.80 54.28 14.25
N THR A 516 -27.89 54.96 14.94
CA THR A 516 -28.00 55.22 16.38
C THR A 516 -29.09 56.27 16.66
N PRO A 517 -29.62 56.35 17.89
CA PRO A 517 -30.58 57.40 18.27
C PRO A 517 -30.06 58.83 18.06
N ALA A 518 -28.74 59.02 18.00
CA ALA A 518 -28.09 60.29 17.73
C ALA A 518 -27.95 60.61 16.21
N GLY A 519 -28.57 59.80 15.33
CA GLY A 519 -28.53 60.01 13.88
C GLY A 519 -27.17 59.66 13.25
N ARG A 520 -26.39 58.78 13.87
CA ARG A 520 -25.07 58.34 13.36
C ARG A 520 -25.13 56.89 12.90
N THR A 521 -24.19 56.49 12.05
CA THR A 521 -24.12 55.12 11.54
C THR A 521 -23.18 54.28 12.40
N LEU A 522 -23.70 53.22 13.01
CA LEU A 522 -22.93 52.22 13.75
C LEU A 522 -22.72 50.99 12.87
N VAL A 523 -21.46 50.70 12.56
CA VAL A 523 -21.06 49.48 11.84
C VAL A 523 -20.51 48.49 12.85
N ARG A 524 -21.17 47.33 13.00
CA ARG A 524 -20.62 46.20 13.75
C ARG A 524 -20.19 45.13 12.78
N TYR A 525 -19.10 44.44 13.08
CA TYR A 525 -18.63 43.35 12.25
C TYR A 525 -18.05 42.23 13.10
N GLY A 526 -18.04 41.02 12.55
CA GLY A 526 -17.46 39.87 13.21
C GLY A 526 -17.04 38.79 12.23
N LEU A 527 -15.99 38.07 12.61
CA LEU A 527 -15.40 37.01 11.81
C LEU A 527 -15.46 35.69 12.56
N LEU A 528 -15.66 34.62 11.80
CA LEU A 528 -15.65 33.24 12.30
C LEU A 528 -14.86 32.36 11.33
N SER A 529 -13.93 31.59 11.88
CA SER A 529 -13.36 30.43 11.21
C SER A 529 -13.89 29.17 11.89
N ARG A 530 -14.03 28.08 11.13
CA ARG A 530 -14.40 26.78 11.69
C ARG A 530 -13.13 26.06 12.16
N GLY A 531 -12.96 25.96 13.48
CA GLY A 531 -11.73 25.49 14.14
C GLY A 531 -10.81 26.63 14.55
N GLU A 532 -9.65 26.32 15.14
CA GLU A 532 -8.65 27.34 15.49
C GLU A 532 -7.98 27.90 14.23
N ASP A 533 -8.16 29.21 13.98
CA ASP A 533 -7.47 29.93 12.92
C ASP A 533 -6.63 31.07 13.48
N PHE A 534 -5.36 30.83 13.75
CA PHE A 534 -4.41 31.84 14.23
C PHE A 534 -4.31 33.07 13.33
N ARG A 535 -4.63 32.95 12.03
CA ARG A 535 -4.64 34.07 11.07
C ARG A 535 -5.99 34.79 10.98
N LEU A 536 -6.98 34.42 11.81
CA LEU A 536 -8.28 35.10 11.85
C LEU A 536 -8.14 36.50 12.46
N ARG A 537 -7.25 36.64 13.45
CA ARG A 537 -6.91 37.94 14.07
C ARG A 537 -6.29 38.89 13.06
N ASP A 538 -5.33 38.42 12.26
CA ASP A 538 -4.71 39.24 11.20
C ASP A 538 -5.73 39.70 10.17
N GLU A 539 -6.69 38.83 9.81
CA GLU A 539 -7.79 39.17 8.91
C GLU A 539 -8.72 40.21 9.54
N ASN A 540 -9.02 40.11 10.84
CA ASN A 540 -9.80 41.09 11.57
C ASN A 540 -9.12 42.47 11.57
N ILE A 541 -7.82 42.52 11.85
CA ILE A 541 -7.01 43.76 11.83
C ILE A 541 -7.02 44.35 10.41
N ALA A 542 -6.76 43.53 9.40
CA ALA A 542 -6.73 43.99 8.01
C ALA A 542 -8.10 44.47 7.52
N LEU A 543 -9.19 43.84 7.96
CA LEU A 543 -10.54 44.27 7.62
C LEU A 543 -10.90 45.59 8.31
N ARG A 544 -10.55 45.74 9.60
CA ARG A 544 -10.73 46.98 10.35
C ARG A 544 -10.00 48.15 9.70
N ALA A 545 -8.73 47.96 9.32
CA ALA A 545 -7.94 48.98 8.65
C ALA A 545 -8.58 49.43 7.31
N GLN A 546 -9.24 48.52 6.59
CA GLN A 546 -9.98 48.88 5.36
C GLN A 546 -11.24 49.69 5.66
N PHE A 547 -11.96 49.35 6.73
CA PHE A 547 -13.11 50.13 7.18
C PHE A 547 -12.71 51.53 7.65
N GLU A 548 -11.66 51.65 8.46
CA GLU A 548 -11.12 52.94 8.93
C GLU A 548 -10.54 53.79 7.80
N LYS A 549 -9.98 53.16 6.75
CA LYS A 549 -9.55 53.87 5.54
C LYS A 549 -10.74 54.37 4.70
N LYS A 550 -11.84 53.62 4.69
CA LYS A 550 -13.00 53.90 3.84
C LYS A 550 -13.96 54.91 4.47
N TRP A 551 -14.11 54.89 5.79
CA TRP A 551 -15.09 55.71 6.50
C TRP A 551 -14.42 56.69 7.48
N PRO A 552 -15.00 57.89 7.68
CA PRO A 552 -14.59 58.79 8.74
C PRO A 552 -15.06 58.22 10.09
N VAL A 553 -14.21 57.40 10.72
CA VAL A 553 -14.47 56.81 12.03
C VAL A 553 -14.32 57.87 13.10
N ARG A 554 -15.27 57.90 14.04
CA ARG A 554 -15.24 58.83 15.18
C ARG A 554 -14.11 58.45 16.14
N ASP A 555 -13.35 59.46 16.54
CA ASP A 555 -12.34 59.32 17.58
C ASP A 555 -13.02 59.35 18.96
N PRO A 556 -12.95 58.27 19.76
CA PRO A 556 -13.54 58.25 21.09
C PRO A 556 -12.87 59.23 22.07
N GLU A 557 -11.67 59.74 21.79
CA GLU A 557 -10.90 60.60 22.70
C GLU A 557 -11.13 62.12 22.50
N LYS A 558 -11.89 62.53 21.48
CA LYS A 558 -12.19 63.96 21.21
C LYS A 558 -13.34 64.54 22.05
N GLU A 559 -13.83 63.79 23.04
CA GLU A 559 -14.74 64.28 24.08
C GLU A 559 -14.05 64.24 25.45
N SER A 560 -13.13 65.19 25.67
CA SER A 560 -12.83 65.69 27.02
C SER A 560 -12.90 67.20 27.03
#